data_AF-A0A2G9PK87-F1
#
_entry.id   AF-A0A2G9PK87-F1
#
_cell.length_a   1.000
_cell.length_b   1.000
_cell.length_c   1.000
_cell.angle_alpha   90.00
_cell.angle_beta   90.00
_cell.angle_gamma   90.00
#
_symmetry.space_group_name_H-M   'P 1'
#
loop_
_entity.id
_entity.type
_entity.pdbx_description
1 polymer ?
#
loop_
_entity_poly.entity_id
_entity_poly.type
_entity_poly.pdbx_seq_one_letter_code
_entity_poly.pdbx_strand_id
1 'polypeptide(L)'
;MTISFFPKDGLENVIFVNLNNNQLEHIPSEIHKLQHLEKLSINHNLLKDIPKELCVLQNLQELHLGNNKLETLPEQIGYLTNLKELHIYRNNLIGLPEGLCRLRKLRILDVAGNQIQSFPYRLNEVPLQELYCEENPLLKREPVTAIQDEEILSLKGARAAAGDRARRVTKHPVRVPGGRDVRRAPAITGRIGSASSTDGSILHTDARRW
;
A
#
# COMPACT_ATOMS: atom_id res chain seq x y z
N MET A 1 -19.30 -26.54 -4.16
CA MET A 1 -19.97 -27.32 -5.24
C MET A 1 -19.25 -27.03 -6.54
N THR A 2 -18.55 -28.00 -7.15
CA THR A 2 -17.78 -27.78 -8.39
C THR A 2 -18.73 -27.79 -9.59
N ILE A 3 -19.18 -26.61 -10.01
CA ILE A 3 -19.95 -26.49 -11.24
C ILE A 3 -18.94 -26.61 -12.39
N SER A 4 -18.99 -27.70 -13.15
CA SER A 4 -18.34 -27.76 -14.47
C SER A 4 -19.11 -26.82 -15.40
N PHE A 5 -18.85 -25.52 -15.29
CA PHE A 5 -19.62 -24.49 -15.99
C PHE A 5 -19.28 -24.43 -17.48
N PHE A 6 -18.11 -24.91 -17.89
CA PHE A 6 -17.71 -24.89 -19.30
C PHE A 6 -18.33 -26.08 -20.05
N PRO A 7 -19.26 -25.83 -21.00
CA PRO A 7 -19.76 -26.86 -21.91
C PRO A 7 -18.56 -27.47 -22.63
N LYS A 8 -18.53 -28.80 -22.72
CA LYS A 8 -17.35 -29.51 -23.25
C LYS A 8 -17.02 -29.16 -24.69
N ASP A 9 -18.02 -28.70 -25.47
CA ASP A 9 -17.89 -28.32 -26.88
C ASP A 9 -18.87 -27.16 -27.19
N GLY A 10 -18.38 -26.00 -27.66
CA GLY A 10 -19.25 -24.96 -28.24
C GLY A 10 -19.03 -23.48 -27.85
N LEU A 11 -18.09 -23.16 -26.95
CA LEU A 11 -17.84 -21.77 -26.51
C LEU A 11 -16.57 -21.14 -27.14
N GLU A 12 -16.25 -21.49 -28.38
CA GLU A 12 -15.02 -21.02 -29.03
C GLU A 12 -15.00 -19.50 -29.23
N ASN A 13 -16.15 -18.85 -29.39
CA ASN A 13 -16.23 -17.41 -29.70
C ASN A 13 -16.77 -16.56 -28.53
N VAL A 14 -16.67 -17.03 -27.30
CA VAL A 14 -17.17 -16.26 -26.15
C VAL A 14 -16.21 -15.11 -25.84
N ILE A 15 -16.72 -13.89 -25.94
CA ILE A 15 -15.99 -12.65 -25.69
C ILE A 15 -16.22 -12.14 -24.26
N PHE A 16 -17.41 -12.41 -23.70
CA PHE A 16 -17.80 -11.96 -22.37
C PHE A 16 -18.44 -13.08 -21.57
N VAL A 17 -17.99 -13.25 -20.32
CA VAL A 17 -18.57 -14.18 -19.35
C VAL A 17 -18.89 -13.42 -18.07
N ASN A 18 -20.12 -13.54 -17.61
CA ASN A 18 -20.59 -13.02 -16.33
C ASN A 18 -21.08 -14.17 -15.44
N LEU A 19 -20.39 -14.36 -14.32
CA LEU A 19 -20.66 -15.35 -13.28
C LEU A 19 -20.85 -14.68 -11.91
N ASN A 20 -21.20 -13.39 -11.90
CA ASN A 20 -21.38 -12.65 -10.66
C ASN A 20 -22.50 -13.24 -9.79
N ASN A 21 -22.40 -13.07 -8.47
CA ASN A 21 -23.44 -13.44 -7.50
C ASN A 21 -23.79 -14.94 -7.52
N ASN A 22 -22.77 -15.79 -7.59
CA ASN A 22 -22.91 -17.23 -7.49
C ASN A 22 -22.22 -17.74 -6.22
N GLN A 23 -22.12 -19.06 -6.09
CA GLN A 23 -21.44 -19.74 -4.99
C GLN A 23 -20.20 -20.49 -5.49
N LEU A 24 -19.50 -19.92 -6.48
CA LEU A 24 -18.31 -20.54 -7.05
C LEU A 24 -17.17 -20.50 -6.03
N GLU A 25 -16.67 -21.68 -5.68
CA GLU A 25 -15.50 -21.84 -4.81
C GLU A 25 -14.20 -21.91 -5.61
N HIS A 26 -14.28 -22.35 -6.87
CA HIS A 26 -13.14 -22.51 -7.78
C HIS A 26 -13.54 -22.14 -9.20
N ILE A 27 -12.56 -21.64 -9.97
CA ILE A 27 -12.64 -21.53 -11.42
C ILE A 27 -12.07 -22.84 -11.98
N PRO A 28 -12.81 -23.58 -12.82
CA PRO A 28 -12.33 -24.85 -13.36
C PRO A 28 -11.21 -24.59 -14.39
N SER A 29 -10.27 -25.54 -14.50
CA SER A 29 -9.07 -25.39 -15.35
C SER A 29 -9.43 -25.20 -16.81
N GLU A 30 -10.57 -25.73 -17.27
CA GLU A 30 -11.07 -25.61 -18.64
C GLU A 30 -11.37 -24.16 -19.07
N ILE A 31 -11.29 -23.16 -18.18
CA ILE A 31 -11.34 -21.73 -18.52
C ILE A 31 -10.35 -21.37 -19.64
N HIS A 32 -9.21 -22.08 -19.73
CA HIS A 32 -8.22 -21.89 -20.79
C HIS A 32 -8.78 -22.16 -22.20
N LYS A 33 -9.94 -22.80 -22.35
CA LYS A 33 -10.55 -23.05 -23.67
C LYS A 33 -11.17 -21.78 -24.27
N LEU A 34 -11.49 -20.78 -23.46
CA LEU A 34 -12.13 -19.54 -23.90
C LEU A 34 -11.10 -18.54 -24.47
N GLN A 35 -10.40 -18.92 -25.54
CA GLN A 35 -9.28 -18.15 -26.10
C GLN A 35 -9.67 -16.75 -26.60
N HIS A 36 -10.95 -16.53 -26.91
CA HIS A 36 -11.48 -15.24 -27.38
C HIS A 36 -12.06 -14.36 -26.26
N LEU A 37 -11.94 -14.79 -25.00
CA LEU A 37 -12.50 -14.06 -23.88
C LEU A 37 -11.77 -12.73 -23.66
N GLU A 38 -12.52 -11.64 -23.73
CA GLU A 38 -12.03 -10.28 -23.48
C GLU A 38 -12.45 -9.79 -22.09
N LYS A 39 -13.60 -10.24 -21.58
CA LYS A 39 -14.17 -9.75 -20.34
C LYS A 39 -14.67 -10.89 -19.46
N LEU A 40 -14.18 -10.95 -18.23
CA LEU A 40 -14.57 -11.96 -17.24
C LEU A 40 -14.97 -11.30 -15.94
N SER A 41 -16.23 -11.50 -15.54
CA SER A 41 -16.77 -10.98 -14.28
C SER A 41 -17.22 -12.14 -13.40
N ILE A 42 -16.61 -12.28 -12.22
CA ILE A 42 -16.91 -13.31 -11.21
C ILE A 42 -16.99 -12.67 -9.81
N ASN A 43 -17.52 -11.44 -9.73
CA ASN A 43 -17.72 -10.73 -8.48
C ASN A 43 -18.72 -11.48 -7.57
N HIS A 44 -18.63 -11.28 -6.25
CA HIS A 44 -19.58 -11.84 -5.28
C HIS A 44 -19.67 -13.37 -5.39
N ASN A 45 -18.54 -14.04 -5.19
CA ASN A 45 -18.43 -15.49 -5.14
C ASN A 45 -17.60 -15.91 -3.91
N LEU A 46 -17.15 -17.17 -3.86
CA LEU A 46 -16.42 -17.75 -2.74
C LEU A 46 -15.01 -18.20 -3.14
N LEU A 47 -14.45 -17.61 -4.21
CA LEU A 47 -13.15 -18.00 -4.76
C LEU A 47 -12.04 -17.75 -3.75
N LYS A 48 -11.18 -18.76 -3.54
CA LYS A 48 -10.00 -18.66 -2.67
C LYS A 48 -8.70 -18.43 -3.45
N ASP A 49 -8.68 -18.88 -4.69
CA ASP A 49 -7.54 -18.84 -5.58
C ASP A 49 -7.97 -18.61 -7.04
N ILE A 50 -6.99 -18.20 -7.86
CA ILE A 50 -7.13 -18.09 -9.31
C ILE A 50 -6.24 -19.17 -9.95
N PRO A 51 -6.79 -20.04 -10.83
CA PRO A 51 -6.00 -21.04 -11.52
C PRO A 51 -5.03 -20.38 -12.50
N LYS A 52 -3.83 -20.95 -12.64
CA LYS A 52 -2.83 -20.52 -13.64
C LYS A 52 -3.37 -20.61 -15.07
N GLU A 53 -4.35 -21.48 -15.30
CA GLU A 53 -5.05 -21.67 -16.57
C GLU A 53 -5.88 -20.45 -16.98
N LEU A 54 -6.30 -19.59 -16.05
CA LEU A 54 -6.91 -18.30 -16.39
C LEU A 54 -5.87 -17.33 -16.96
N CYS A 55 -4.62 -17.43 -16.50
CA CYS A 55 -3.54 -16.50 -16.86
C CYS A 55 -3.02 -16.69 -18.29
N VAL A 56 -3.46 -17.74 -19.01
CA VAL A 56 -3.09 -17.95 -20.42
C VAL A 56 -4.02 -17.24 -21.41
N LEU A 57 -5.12 -16.64 -20.93
CA LEU A 57 -6.10 -15.95 -21.77
C LEU A 57 -5.56 -14.59 -22.26
N GLN A 58 -4.78 -14.63 -23.34
CA GLN A 58 -4.09 -13.45 -23.87
C GLN A 58 -5.03 -12.34 -24.34
N ASN A 59 -6.28 -12.64 -24.70
CA ASN A 59 -7.24 -11.63 -25.15
C ASN A 59 -7.97 -10.91 -24.01
N LEU A 60 -7.79 -11.35 -22.75
CA LEU A 60 -8.50 -10.78 -21.61
C LEU A 60 -8.07 -9.33 -21.37
N GLN A 61 -9.06 -8.43 -21.36
CA GLN A 61 -8.92 -6.99 -21.17
C GLN A 61 -9.49 -6.54 -19.83
N GLU A 62 -10.57 -7.16 -19.36
CA GLU A 62 -11.22 -6.80 -18.10
C GLU A 62 -11.43 -8.04 -17.24
N LEU A 63 -10.96 -7.99 -15.99
CA LEU A 63 -11.10 -9.06 -15.01
C LEU A 63 -11.67 -8.50 -13.70
N HIS A 64 -12.89 -8.93 -13.35
CA HIS A 64 -13.55 -8.55 -12.11
C HIS A 64 -13.72 -9.76 -11.18
N LEU A 65 -13.14 -9.66 -10.00
CA LEU A 65 -13.08 -10.70 -8.96
C LEU A 65 -13.38 -10.12 -7.56
N GLY A 66 -14.05 -8.97 -7.51
CA GLY A 66 -14.36 -8.27 -6.26
C GLY A 66 -15.35 -9.04 -5.38
N ASN A 67 -15.30 -8.84 -4.06
CA ASN A 67 -16.10 -9.59 -3.08
C ASN A 67 -15.93 -11.12 -3.22
N ASN A 68 -14.71 -11.60 -3.13
CA ASN A 68 -14.37 -13.02 -3.05
C ASN A 68 -13.55 -13.29 -1.77
N LYS A 69 -12.88 -14.44 -1.69
CA LYS A 69 -12.04 -14.83 -0.54
C LYS A 69 -10.58 -15.05 -0.97
N LEU A 70 -10.12 -14.36 -2.02
CA LEU A 70 -8.78 -14.55 -2.58
C LEU A 70 -7.72 -14.13 -1.56
N GLU A 71 -6.79 -15.04 -1.26
CA GLU A 71 -5.67 -14.79 -0.33
C GLU A 71 -4.40 -14.39 -1.06
N THR A 72 -4.22 -14.87 -2.29
CA THR A 72 -3.08 -14.57 -3.15
C THR A 72 -3.51 -14.45 -4.61
N LEU A 73 -2.67 -13.80 -5.42
CA LEU A 73 -2.74 -13.89 -6.88
C LEU A 73 -1.55 -14.69 -7.41
N PRO A 74 -1.73 -15.51 -8.45
CA PRO A 74 -0.62 -16.23 -9.07
C PRO A 74 0.37 -15.26 -9.73
N GLU A 75 1.68 -15.58 -9.68
CA GLU A 75 2.72 -14.83 -10.41
C GLU A 75 2.45 -14.77 -11.92
N GLN A 76 1.75 -15.77 -12.45
CA GLN A 76 1.32 -15.87 -13.84
C GLN A 76 0.31 -14.78 -14.24
N ILE A 77 -0.28 -14.02 -13.31
CA ILE A 77 -1.17 -12.90 -13.66
C ILE A 77 -0.51 -11.93 -14.64
N GLY A 78 0.82 -11.80 -14.59
CA GLY A 78 1.62 -11.01 -15.52
C GLY A 78 1.62 -11.49 -16.97
N TYR A 79 1.05 -12.66 -17.26
CA TYR A 79 0.90 -13.19 -18.62
C TYR A 79 -0.34 -12.64 -19.34
N LEU A 80 -1.26 -11.99 -18.63
CA LEU A 80 -2.44 -11.33 -19.23
C LEU A 80 -2.04 -10.00 -19.89
N THR A 81 -1.20 -10.05 -20.92
CA THR A 81 -0.53 -8.88 -21.49
C THR A 81 -1.47 -7.82 -22.09
N ASN A 82 -2.73 -8.18 -22.37
CA ASN A 82 -3.77 -7.27 -22.85
C ASN A 82 -4.70 -6.72 -21.77
N LEU A 83 -4.50 -7.09 -20.49
CA LEU A 83 -5.34 -6.64 -19.39
C LEU A 83 -5.25 -5.12 -19.21
N LYS A 84 -6.40 -4.47 -19.19
CA LYS A 84 -6.59 -3.02 -19.00
C LYS A 84 -7.19 -2.70 -17.65
N GLU A 85 -8.08 -3.55 -17.16
CA GLU A 85 -8.79 -3.35 -15.90
C GLU A 85 -8.73 -4.62 -15.04
N LEU A 86 -8.28 -4.45 -13.80
CA LEU A 86 -8.25 -5.51 -12.80
C LEU A 86 -8.95 -5.02 -11.52
N HIS A 87 -10.10 -5.61 -11.23
CA HIS A 87 -10.87 -5.33 -10.01
C HIS A 87 -10.84 -6.55 -9.09
N ILE A 88 -10.17 -6.41 -7.96
CA ILE A 88 -9.98 -7.46 -6.93
C ILE A 88 -10.31 -6.93 -5.52
N TYR A 89 -11.12 -5.89 -5.44
CA TYR A 89 -11.54 -5.27 -4.18
C TYR A 89 -12.31 -6.24 -3.26
N ARG A 90 -12.29 -5.98 -1.95
CA ARG A 90 -12.97 -6.80 -0.93
C ARG A 90 -12.61 -8.28 -1.03
N ASN A 91 -11.32 -8.55 -0.90
CA ASN A 91 -10.72 -9.89 -0.82
C ASN A 91 -9.79 -9.96 0.41
N ASN A 92 -9.02 -11.04 0.55
CA ASN A 92 -8.10 -11.26 1.67
C ASN A 92 -6.62 -11.16 1.24
N LEU A 93 -6.31 -10.40 0.19
CA LEU A 93 -4.95 -10.34 -0.35
C LEU A 93 -3.99 -9.67 0.63
N ILE A 94 -2.90 -10.35 0.96
CA ILE A 94 -1.84 -9.81 1.85
C ILE A 94 -0.79 -9.01 1.05
N GLY A 95 -0.68 -9.28 -0.26
CA GLY A 95 0.23 -8.62 -1.17
C GLY A 95 -0.12 -8.91 -2.64
N LEU A 96 0.57 -8.22 -3.54
CA LEU A 96 0.44 -8.42 -4.99
C LEU A 96 1.74 -9.04 -5.55
N PRO A 97 1.64 -9.99 -6.51
CA PRO A 97 2.80 -10.64 -7.09
C PRO A 97 3.63 -9.66 -7.94
N GLU A 98 4.94 -9.91 -8.04
CA GLU A 98 5.84 -9.13 -8.90
C GLU A 98 5.49 -9.28 -10.38
N GLY A 99 4.85 -10.38 -10.76
CA GLY A 99 4.28 -10.59 -12.09
C GLY A 99 3.30 -9.50 -12.52
N LEU A 100 2.55 -8.87 -11.60
CA LEU A 100 1.62 -7.78 -11.90
C LEU A 100 2.34 -6.60 -12.59
N CYS A 101 3.61 -6.37 -12.25
CA CYS A 101 4.43 -5.30 -12.83
C CYS A 101 4.70 -5.48 -14.34
N ARG A 102 4.39 -6.64 -14.92
CA ARG A 102 4.53 -6.91 -16.36
C ARG A 102 3.36 -6.42 -17.20
N LEU A 103 2.24 -6.03 -16.57
CA LEU A 103 1.02 -5.64 -17.27
C LEU A 103 1.11 -4.22 -17.85
N ARG A 104 1.81 -4.07 -18.98
CA ARG A 104 2.07 -2.76 -19.61
C ARG A 104 0.84 -2.05 -20.20
N LYS A 105 -0.32 -2.72 -20.24
CA LYS A 105 -1.59 -2.14 -20.71
C LYS A 105 -2.57 -1.85 -19.56
N LEU A 106 -2.25 -2.22 -18.33
CA LEU A 106 -3.13 -2.04 -17.19
C LEU A 106 -3.28 -0.55 -16.88
N ARG A 107 -4.53 -0.09 -16.84
CA ARG A 107 -4.91 1.30 -16.58
C ARG A 107 -5.62 1.45 -15.25
N ILE A 108 -6.48 0.49 -14.91
CA ILE A 108 -7.26 0.52 -13.68
C ILE A 108 -6.88 -0.70 -12.84
N LEU A 109 -6.46 -0.42 -11.62
CA LEU A 109 -6.20 -1.44 -10.60
C LEU A 109 -6.98 -1.09 -9.34
N ASP A 110 -7.92 -1.95 -8.99
CA ASP A 110 -8.73 -1.79 -7.80
C ASP A 110 -8.49 -2.95 -6.83
N VAL A 111 -7.80 -2.64 -5.73
CA VAL A 111 -7.44 -3.55 -4.65
C VAL A 111 -8.02 -3.10 -3.31
N ALA A 112 -9.01 -2.21 -3.31
CA ALA A 112 -9.62 -1.67 -2.10
C ALA A 112 -10.17 -2.77 -1.17
N GLY A 113 -10.10 -2.57 0.14
CA GLY A 113 -10.66 -3.53 1.11
C GLY A 113 -9.96 -4.90 1.11
N ASN A 114 -8.63 -4.90 1.02
CA ASN A 114 -7.80 -6.11 1.17
C ASN A 114 -6.91 -5.98 2.43
N GLN A 115 -5.96 -6.92 2.60
CA GLN A 115 -5.00 -6.93 3.70
C GLN A 115 -3.59 -6.54 3.24
N ILE A 116 -3.48 -5.75 2.16
CA ILE A 116 -2.20 -5.41 1.54
C ILE A 116 -1.40 -4.50 2.46
N GLN A 117 -0.17 -4.91 2.76
CA GLN A 117 0.76 -4.15 3.62
C GLN A 117 1.78 -3.35 2.81
N SER A 118 2.16 -3.86 1.63
CA SER A 118 3.12 -3.26 0.71
C SER A 118 2.80 -3.62 -0.73
N PHE A 119 3.26 -2.77 -1.65
CA PHE A 119 3.18 -3.00 -3.09
C PHE A 119 4.51 -3.55 -3.63
N PRO A 120 4.47 -4.29 -4.77
CA PRO A 120 5.69 -4.73 -5.44
C PRO A 120 6.54 -3.54 -5.88
N TYR A 121 7.86 -3.71 -5.90
CA TYR A 121 8.82 -2.60 -6.05
C TYR A 121 8.62 -1.84 -7.36
N ARG A 122 8.20 -2.55 -8.42
CA ARG A 122 8.03 -2.03 -9.77
C ARG A 122 6.59 -1.65 -10.13
N LEU A 123 5.70 -1.51 -9.13
CA LEU A 123 4.32 -1.10 -9.41
C LEU A 123 4.28 0.28 -10.09
N ASN A 124 5.24 1.15 -9.78
CA ASN A 124 5.42 2.46 -10.41
C ASN A 124 5.78 2.39 -11.91
N GLU A 125 6.23 1.25 -12.43
CA GLU A 125 6.47 1.05 -13.86
C GLU A 125 5.20 0.63 -14.64
N VAL A 126 4.13 0.29 -13.92
CA VAL A 126 2.84 -0.04 -14.53
C VAL A 126 2.14 1.28 -14.86
N PRO A 127 1.65 1.47 -16.10
CA PRO A 127 1.11 2.76 -16.53
C PRO A 127 -0.36 2.93 -16.12
N LEU A 128 -0.61 2.78 -14.81
CA LEU A 128 -1.90 2.97 -14.16
C LEU A 128 -2.36 4.41 -14.31
N GLN A 129 -3.63 4.57 -14.65
CA GLN A 129 -4.37 5.82 -14.61
C GLN A 129 -5.11 5.95 -13.28
N GLU A 130 -5.62 4.82 -12.77
CA GLU A 130 -6.42 4.76 -11.55
C GLU A 130 -5.95 3.60 -10.67
N LEU A 131 -5.75 3.91 -9.37
CA LEU A 131 -5.39 2.94 -8.34
C LEU A 131 -6.29 3.16 -7.13
N TYR A 132 -7.15 2.19 -6.86
CA TYR A 132 -7.99 2.13 -5.66
C TYR A 132 -7.35 1.16 -4.67
N CYS A 133 -7.00 1.64 -3.48
CA CYS A 133 -6.25 0.87 -2.48
C CYS A 133 -6.63 1.22 -1.05
N GLU A 134 -7.72 1.95 -0.87
CA GLU A 134 -8.33 2.25 0.41
C GLU A 134 -8.68 0.97 1.18
N GLU A 135 -8.92 1.10 2.49
CA GLU A 135 -9.27 -0.03 3.36
C GLU A 135 -8.24 -1.17 3.37
N ASN A 136 -6.98 -0.88 3.03
CA ASN A 136 -5.83 -1.78 3.21
C ASN A 136 -4.94 -1.32 4.37
N PRO A 137 -4.34 -2.24 5.15
CA PRO A 137 -3.36 -1.93 6.20
C PRO A 137 -1.99 -1.54 5.63
N LEU A 138 -1.96 -0.64 4.64
CA LEU A 138 -0.74 -0.17 3.99
C LEU A 138 0.19 0.45 5.05
N LEU A 139 1.47 0.06 5.03
CA LEU A 139 2.51 0.63 5.89
C LEU A 139 2.25 0.48 7.41
N LYS A 140 1.47 -0.51 7.85
CA LYS A 140 1.52 -0.97 9.25
C LYS A 140 2.85 -1.68 9.52
N ARG A 141 3.94 -0.91 9.60
CA ARG A 141 5.12 -1.36 10.33
C ARG A 141 4.72 -1.33 11.80
N GLU A 142 4.64 -2.48 12.46
CA GLU A 142 4.73 -2.44 13.91
C GLU A 142 6.02 -1.68 14.24
N PRO A 143 5.99 -0.66 15.12
CA PRO A 143 7.22 -0.03 15.55
C PRO A 143 8.10 -1.15 16.08
N VAL A 144 9.30 -1.31 15.53
CA VAL A 144 10.30 -2.18 16.12
C VAL A 144 10.56 -1.61 17.51
N THR A 145 9.91 -2.16 18.52
CA THR A 145 10.27 -1.88 19.91
C THR A 145 11.71 -2.34 20.02
N ALA A 146 12.62 -1.39 20.19
CA ALA A 146 14.02 -1.68 20.40
C ALA A 146 14.12 -2.77 21.46
N ILE A 147 14.61 -3.95 21.07
CA ILE A 147 14.91 -5.00 22.01
C ILE A 147 16.15 -4.51 22.73
N GLN A 148 15.92 -4.01 23.95
CA GLN A 148 16.89 -3.67 24.99
C GLN A 148 17.68 -2.36 24.78
N ASP A 149 17.61 -1.52 25.81
CA ASP A 149 18.28 -0.22 25.96
C ASP A 149 19.83 -0.30 26.00
N GLU A 150 20.45 -1.43 25.65
CA GLU A 150 21.90 -1.61 25.77
C GLU A 150 22.69 -1.32 24.47
N GLU A 151 22.06 -1.32 23.29
CA GLU A 151 22.76 -0.99 22.03
C GLU A 151 22.68 0.50 21.61
N ILE A 152 21.93 1.34 22.33
CA ILE A 152 21.90 2.81 22.10
C ILE A 152 23.06 3.50 22.84
N LEU A 153 24.27 2.96 22.77
CA LEU A 153 25.49 3.61 23.29
C LEU A 153 26.43 4.13 22.20
N SER A 154 26.15 3.92 20.92
CA SER A 154 27.01 4.42 19.83
C SER A 154 26.53 5.74 19.19
N LEU A 155 25.27 6.15 19.36
CA LEU A 155 24.73 7.35 18.70
C LEU A 155 24.76 8.64 19.54
N LYS A 156 25.03 8.56 20.85
CA LYS A 156 25.26 9.75 21.69
C LYS A 156 26.71 10.26 21.62
N GLY A 157 27.67 9.48 21.11
CA GLY A 157 29.07 9.91 20.93
C GLY A 157 29.30 10.86 19.74
N ALA A 158 28.44 10.81 18.71
CA ALA A 158 28.62 11.62 17.50
C ALA A 158 28.23 13.10 17.68
N ARG A 159 27.50 13.46 18.75
CA ARG A 159 27.13 14.86 19.05
C ARG A 159 28.16 15.58 19.93
N ALA A 160 29.07 14.85 20.57
CA ALA A 160 30.15 15.43 21.37
C ALA A 160 31.39 15.79 20.54
N ALA A 161 31.65 15.13 19.41
CA ALA A 161 32.81 15.41 18.57
C ALA A 161 32.63 16.61 17.61
N ALA A 162 31.39 17.08 17.39
CA ALA A 162 31.11 18.25 16.55
C ALA A 162 31.21 19.60 17.30
N GLY A 163 31.27 19.58 18.63
CA GLY A 163 31.33 20.80 19.45
C GLY A 163 32.72 21.44 19.54
N ASP A 164 33.79 20.69 19.30
CA ASP A 164 35.17 21.15 19.59
C ASP A 164 35.95 21.66 18.37
N ARG A 165 35.40 21.56 17.16
CA ARG A 165 36.10 22.02 15.94
C ARG A 165 35.83 23.49 15.57
N ALA A 166 34.98 24.20 16.32
CA ALA A 166 34.68 25.62 16.11
C ALA A 166 35.49 26.60 16.98
N ARG A 167 36.48 26.13 17.77
CA ARG A 167 37.29 26.98 18.68
C ARG A 167 38.74 27.22 18.26
N ARG A 168 39.08 27.03 16.97
CA ARG A 168 40.36 27.51 16.40
C ARG A 168 40.11 28.40 15.20
N VAL A 169 39.55 29.58 15.45
CA VAL A 169 39.84 30.76 14.64
C VAL A 169 40.61 31.72 15.53
N THR A 170 41.79 32.08 15.06
CA THR A 170 42.88 32.79 15.71
C THR A 170 42.46 34.18 16.18
N LYS A 171 42.82 34.52 17.43
CA LYS A 171 42.80 35.89 17.95
C LYS A 171 43.98 36.67 17.33
N HIS A 172 43.69 37.61 16.43
CA HIS A 172 44.53 38.79 16.21
C HIS A 172 43.68 40.04 16.41
N PRO A 173 44.07 40.98 17.31
CA PRO A 173 43.25 42.14 17.63
C PRO A 173 43.45 43.26 16.60
N VAL A 174 42.35 43.72 15.99
CA VAL A 174 42.30 44.99 15.27
C VAL A 174 41.81 46.06 16.25
N ARG A 175 42.63 47.10 16.43
CA ARG A 175 42.39 48.26 17.29
C ARG A 175 41.48 49.26 16.56
N VAL A 176 40.44 49.77 17.22
CA VAL A 176 39.65 50.91 16.71
C VAL A 176 39.50 51.95 17.84
N PRO A 177 39.78 53.24 17.61
CA PRO A 177 39.85 54.26 18.66
C PRO A 177 38.47 54.87 18.97
N GLY A 178 38.42 55.59 20.09
CA GLY A 178 37.21 55.97 20.82
C GLY A 178 36.25 56.94 20.14
N GLY A 179 35.04 56.99 20.70
CA GLY A 179 33.98 57.95 20.36
C GLY A 179 32.79 57.73 21.30
N ARG A 180 32.32 58.79 21.94
CA ARG A 180 31.38 58.81 23.07
C ARG A 180 29.91 58.73 22.64
N ASP A 181 29.07 58.54 23.67
CA ASP A 181 27.73 59.14 23.82
C ASP A 181 26.61 58.54 22.93
N VAL A 182 25.34 58.33 23.31
CA VAL A 182 24.49 58.81 24.42
C VAL A 182 23.05 58.26 24.22
N ARG A 183 22.26 58.07 25.31
CA ARG A 183 20.75 58.01 25.38
C ARG A 183 20.07 56.79 24.71
N ARG A 184 18.97 56.14 25.15
CA ARG A 184 17.82 56.28 26.09
C ARG A 184 17.31 54.83 26.35
N ALA A 185 17.07 54.35 27.58
CA ALA A 185 15.83 54.41 28.40
C ALA A 185 14.59 53.66 27.81
N PRO A 186 13.60 53.20 28.63
CA PRO A 186 13.55 51.86 29.23
C PRO A 186 12.23 51.08 29.00
N ALA A 187 12.18 49.84 29.50
CA ALA A 187 11.06 48.90 29.52
C ALA A 187 9.99 49.23 30.57
N ILE A 188 8.69 48.99 30.31
CA ILE A 188 7.63 48.86 31.34
C ILE A 188 6.46 47.95 30.85
N THR A 189 6.18 46.87 31.61
CA THR A 189 4.90 46.13 31.89
C THR A 189 4.07 45.54 30.74
N GLY A 190 3.34 44.43 30.88
CA GLY A 190 3.04 43.56 32.01
C GLY A 190 1.83 42.66 31.69
N ARG A 191 1.63 41.65 32.56
CA ARG A 191 0.37 40.94 32.87
C ARG A 191 -0.14 39.79 31.98
N ILE A 192 0.15 38.60 32.50
CA ILE A 192 -0.68 37.40 32.67
C ILE A 192 -2.20 37.59 32.83
N GLY A 193 -2.96 36.66 32.23
CA GLY A 193 -4.39 36.36 32.43
C GLY A 193 -4.92 35.55 31.22
N SER A 194 -4.87 34.21 31.25
CA SER A 194 -5.87 33.27 31.79
C SER A 194 -7.00 32.91 30.82
N ALA A 195 -6.96 31.68 30.31
CA ALA A 195 -8.10 30.79 30.04
C ALA A 195 -7.51 29.39 29.79
N SER A 196 -7.61 28.40 30.68
CA SER A 196 -8.79 27.53 30.92
C SER A 196 -9.29 26.90 29.61
N SER A 197 -9.45 25.59 29.46
CA SER A 197 -9.34 24.46 30.37
C SER A 197 -9.51 23.19 29.52
N THR A 198 -9.05 22.05 30.05
CA THR A 198 -9.71 20.71 30.01
C THR A 198 -10.05 20.09 28.64
N ASP A 199 -9.87 18.81 28.38
CA ASP A 199 -9.57 17.70 29.25
C ASP A 199 -9.05 16.57 28.36
N GLY A 200 -7.93 15.97 28.78
CA GLY A 200 -7.45 14.72 28.24
C GLY A 200 -7.86 13.62 29.20
N SER A 201 -8.71 12.69 28.74
CA SER A 201 -8.95 11.44 29.46
C SER A 201 -8.48 10.27 28.61
N ILE A 202 -7.38 9.70 29.10
CA ILE A 202 -6.67 8.50 28.68
C ILE A 202 -7.27 7.30 29.45
N LEU A 203 -7.53 6.21 28.71
CA LEU A 203 -7.53 4.78 29.08
C LEU A 203 -8.56 4.23 30.08
N HIS A 204 -9.33 3.24 29.62
CA HIS A 204 -9.19 1.86 30.11
C HIS A 204 -9.83 0.81 29.16
N THR A 205 -9.01 -0.19 28.82
CA THR A 205 -9.29 -1.64 28.69
C THR A 205 -10.72 -2.11 28.35
N ASP A 206 -10.86 -2.98 27.34
CA ASP A 206 -10.86 -4.42 27.62
C ASP A 206 -10.79 -5.27 26.34
N ALA A 207 -9.88 -6.24 26.36
CA ALA A 207 -9.75 -7.29 25.37
C ALA A 207 -10.45 -8.55 25.90
N ARG A 208 -11.31 -9.16 25.09
CA ARG A 208 -11.65 -10.57 25.22
C ARG A 208 -11.73 -11.18 23.83
N ARG A 209 -10.93 -12.24 23.65
CA ARG A 209 -11.14 -13.50 22.88
C ARG A 209 -11.85 -13.31 21.54
N TRP A 210 -11.30 -13.69 20.40
CA TRP A 210 -10.68 -14.97 20.02
C TRP A 210 -9.54 -14.75 19.03
#